data_AF-A0A8T5ASW3-F1
#
_entry.id   AF-A0A8T5ASW3-F1
#
_cell.length_a   1.000
_cell.length_b   1.000
_cell.length_c   1.000
_cell.angle_alpha   90.00
_cell.angle_beta   90.00
_cell.angle_gamma   90.00
#
_symmetry.space_group_name_H-M   'P 1'
#
loop_
_entity.id
_entity.type
_entity.pdbx_description
1 polymer ?
#
loop_
_entity_poly.entity_id
_entity_poly.type
_entity_poly.pdbx_seq_one_letter_code
_entity_poly.pdbx_strand_id
1 'polypeptide(L)'
;MSGEEVAVFKERALKAFERAREAFQAEDYEWSMFLLEQAVQLLAKYFLALKIGYFPRSHSLLRMLEEAGRINEEVKSYLRRHRDSLLALEDAYIRARYLPGRYSVEDVRNKFPLFKKFLEIVENMRALKLEKRIAEERRRYFDDWMGYAKRIKEVAEKELGEAKVYVFGSLVKNQAHPALSDIDVLIASPNMPDPLDERAKLKARILEAVGPLNPFEIHLANPREHRWYRKYIMDKHIPV
;
A
#
# COMPACT_ATOMS: atom_id res chain seq x y z
N MET A 1 -18.35 4.95 7.14
CA MET A 1 -18.31 3.52 6.76
C MET A 1 -16.98 2.95 7.20
N SER A 2 -16.97 1.79 7.84
CA SER A 2 -15.74 1.10 8.23
C SER A 2 -14.97 0.61 6.99
N GLY A 3 -13.67 0.35 7.12
CA GLY A 3 -12.87 -0.20 6.02
C GLY A 3 -13.38 -1.57 5.53
N GLU A 4 -13.97 -2.36 6.43
CA GLU A 4 -14.57 -3.66 6.14
C GLU A 4 -15.88 -3.51 5.33
N GLU A 5 -16.73 -2.55 5.69
CA GLU A 5 -17.96 -2.24 4.94
C GLU A 5 -17.67 -1.80 3.51
N VAL A 6 -16.57 -1.06 3.30
CA VAL A 6 -16.17 -0.61 1.96
C VAL A 6 -15.58 -1.76 1.13
N ALA A 7 -14.83 -2.68 1.75
CA ALA A 7 -14.21 -3.81 1.05
C ALA A 7 -15.21 -4.73 0.35
N VAL A 8 -16.42 -4.86 0.90
CA VAL A 8 -17.52 -5.63 0.31
C VAL A 8 -17.86 -5.21 -1.12
N PHE A 9 -17.73 -3.92 -1.46
CA PHE A 9 -17.97 -3.45 -2.83
C PHE A 9 -16.97 -4.02 -3.83
N LYS A 10 -15.67 -4.04 -3.49
CA LYS A 10 -14.64 -4.62 -4.35
C LYS A 10 -14.85 -6.12 -4.53
N GLU A 11 -15.13 -6.84 -3.44
CA GLU A 11 -15.39 -8.27 -3.50
C GLU A 11 -16.58 -8.60 -4.43
N ARG A 12 -17.69 -7.86 -4.27
CA ARG A 12 -18.87 -8.02 -5.12
C ARG A 12 -18.60 -7.63 -6.57
N ALA A 13 -17.80 -6.59 -6.81
CA ALA A 13 -17.40 -6.18 -8.16
C ALA A 13 -16.63 -7.31 -8.88
N LEU A 14 -15.66 -7.92 -8.19
CA LEU A 14 -14.88 -9.04 -8.75
C LEU A 14 -15.77 -10.26 -9.01
N LYS A 15 -16.68 -10.60 -8.09
CA LYS A 15 -17.65 -11.70 -8.30
C LYS A 15 -18.58 -11.43 -9.48
N ALA A 16 -19.08 -10.19 -9.62
CA ALA A 16 -19.91 -9.80 -10.74
C ALA A 16 -19.13 -9.89 -12.08
N PHE A 17 -17.86 -9.50 -12.08
CA PHE A 17 -16.99 -9.62 -13.25
C PHE A 17 -16.75 -11.07 -13.67
N GLU A 18 -16.49 -11.98 -12.72
CA GLU A 18 -16.33 -13.40 -13.05
C GLU A 18 -17.64 -14.00 -13.60
N ARG A 19 -18.79 -13.68 -12.98
CA ARG A 19 -20.10 -14.09 -13.51
C ARG A 19 -20.38 -13.54 -14.91
N ALA A 20 -19.94 -12.31 -15.20
CA ALA A 20 -20.04 -11.75 -16.54
C ALA A 20 -19.24 -12.58 -17.56
N ARG A 21 -18.06 -13.11 -17.18
CA ARG A 21 -17.26 -13.99 -18.03
C ARG A 21 -17.91 -15.35 -18.23
N GLU A 22 -18.48 -15.93 -17.17
CA GLU A 22 -19.23 -17.20 -17.24
C GLU A 22 -20.42 -17.07 -18.18
N ALA A 23 -21.22 -16.01 -18.04
CA ALA A 23 -22.34 -15.72 -18.94
C ALA A 23 -21.87 -15.54 -20.40
N PHE A 24 -20.77 -14.82 -20.62
CA PHE A 24 -20.20 -14.67 -21.96
C PHE A 24 -19.79 -16.01 -22.59
N GLN A 25 -19.19 -16.90 -21.81
CA GLN A 25 -18.80 -18.25 -22.25
C GLN A 25 -20.01 -19.13 -22.56
N ALA A 26 -21.11 -18.94 -21.84
CA ALA A 26 -22.38 -19.59 -22.09
C ALA A 26 -23.19 -18.94 -23.25
N GLU A 27 -22.59 -17.99 -23.97
CA GLU A 27 -23.22 -17.20 -25.04
C GLU A 27 -24.41 -16.35 -24.59
N ASP A 28 -24.53 -16.11 -23.28
CA ASP A 28 -25.52 -15.24 -22.67
C ASP A 28 -24.99 -13.79 -22.60
N TYR A 29 -24.99 -13.14 -23.76
CA TYR A 29 -24.40 -11.82 -23.94
C TYR A 29 -25.16 -10.70 -23.22
N GLU A 30 -26.47 -10.85 -23.02
CA GLU A 30 -27.30 -9.88 -22.29
C GLU A 30 -26.95 -9.88 -20.81
N TRP A 31 -26.91 -11.07 -20.18
CA TRP A 31 -26.49 -11.19 -18.78
C TRP A 31 -25.03 -10.83 -18.59
N SER A 32 -24.16 -11.17 -19.55
CA SER A 32 -22.76 -10.78 -19.50
C SER A 32 -22.59 -9.26 -19.46
N MET A 33 -23.27 -8.52 -20.36
CA MET A 33 -23.25 -7.06 -20.37
C MET A 33 -23.79 -6.46 -19.08
N PHE A 34 -24.93 -6.97 -18.59
CA PHE A 34 -25.52 -6.51 -17.34
C PHE A 34 -24.58 -6.70 -16.14
N LEU A 35 -24.02 -7.90 -15.99
CA LEU A 35 -23.12 -8.23 -14.88
C LEU A 35 -21.82 -7.43 -14.95
N LEU A 36 -21.32 -7.18 -16.16
CA LEU A 36 -20.15 -6.34 -16.38
C LEU A 36 -20.42 -4.87 -16.00
N GLU A 37 -21.57 -4.32 -16.37
CA GLU A 37 -22.00 -2.99 -15.92
C GLU A 37 -22.05 -2.91 -14.39
N GLN A 38 -22.69 -3.90 -13.74
CA GLN A 38 -22.75 -3.98 -12.27
C GLN A 38 -21.36 -4.06 -11.64
N ALA A 39 -20.45 -4.82 -12.25
CA ALA A 39 -19.07 -4.92 -11.79
C ALA A 39 -18.38 -3.54 -11.79
N VAL A 40 -18.46 -2.79 -12.90
CA VAL A 40 -17.87 -1.44 -13.00
C VAL A 40 -18.53 -0.47 -12.02
N GLN A 41 -19.87 -0.51 -11.87
CA GLN A 41 -20.57 0.34 -10.90
C GLN A 41 -20.14 0.06 -9.46
N LEU A 42 -20.06 -1.20 -9.05
CA LEU A 42 -19.62 -1.57 -7.70
C LEU A 42 -18.17 -1.13 -7.44
N LEU A 43 -17.31 -1.24 -8.44
CA LEU A 43 -15.93 -0.79 -8.35
C LEU A 43 -15.83 0.74 -8.25
N ALA A 44 -16.72 1.48 -8.92
CA ALA A 44 -16.78 2.95 -8.83
C ALA A 44 -17.28 3.40 -7.45
N LYS A 45 -18.27 2.70 -6.88
CA LYS A 45 -18.71 2.90 -5.49
C LYS A 45 -17.58 2.65 -4.50
N TYR A 46 -16.84 1.56 -4.70
CA TYR A 46 -15.65 1.26 -3.90
C TYR A 46 -14.62 2.39 -3.97
N PHE A 47 -14.30 2.86 -5.17
CA PHE A 47 -13.36 3.96 -5.39
C PHE A 47 -13.77 5.23 -4.62
N LEU A 48 -15.03 5.67 -4.78
CA LEU A 48 -15.55 6.87 -4.13
C LEU A 48 -15.60 6.71 -2.60
N ALA A 49 -16.06 5.56 -2.11
CA ALA A 49 -16.08 5.25 -0.69
C ALA A 49 -14.66 5.29 -0.07
N LEU A 50 -13.65 4.78 -0.77
CA LEU A 50 -12.25 4.85 -0.31
C LEU A 50 -11.69 6.27 -0.29
N LYS A 51 -12.12 7.13 -1.22
CA LYS A 51 -11.57 8.47 -1.40
C LYS A 51 -12.22 9.52 -0.53
N ILE A 52 -13.55 9.49 -0.43
CA ILE A 52 -14.33 10.56 0.22
C ILE A 52 -15.34 10.02 1.24
N GLY A 53 -15.38 8.70 1.48
CA GLY A 53 -16.30 8.09 2.46
C GLY A 53 -17.77 8.12 2.04
N TYR A 54 -18.07 8.50 0.80
CA TYR A 54 -19.41 8.68 0.26
C TYR A 54 -19.44 8.26 -1.22
N PHE A 55 -20.59 7.76 -1.69
CA PHE A 55 -20.85 7.54 -3.11
C PHE A 55 -22.33 7.86 -3.42
N PRO A 56 -22.64 8.35 -4.63
CA PRO A 56 -24.01 8.64 -5.03
C PRO A 56 -24.90 7.39 -4.96
N ARG A 57 -26.16 7.55 -4.53
CA ARG A 57 -27.19 6.51 -4.65
C ARG A 57 -27.71 6.32 -6.08
N SER A 58 -27.30 7.18 -7.02
CA SER A 58 -27.70 7.05 -8.42
C SER A 58 -27.16 5.76 -9.03
N HIS A 59 -27.97 5.13 -9.89
CA HIS A 59 -27.56 3.98 -10.69
C HIS A 59 -26.83 4.35 -11.98
N SER A 60 -26.53 5.63 -12.19
CA SER A 60 -25.81 6.06 -13.39
C SER A 60 -24.31 5.84 -13.24
N LEU A 61 -23.76 4.98 -14.11
CA LEU A 61 -22.32 4.68 -14.15
C LEU A 61 -21.51 5.91 -14.57
N LEU A 62 -21.90 6.60 -15.64
CA LEU A 62 -21.20 7.77 -16.14
C LEU A 62 -21.16 8.89 -15.10
N ARG A 63 -22.29 9.20 -14.45
CA ARG A 63 -22.29 10.24 -13.39
C ARG A 63 -21.35 9.87 -12.26
N MET A 64 -21.33 8.60 -11.86
CA MET A 64 -20.44 8.13 -10.79
C MET A 64 -18.96 8.25 -11.17
N LEU A 65 -18.61 7.92 -12.42
CA LEU A 65 -17.26 8.09 -12.94
C LEU A 65 -16.89 9.56 -13.16
N GLU A 66 -17.85 10.43 -13.47
CA GLU A 66 -17.65 11.88 -13.52
C GLU A 66 -17.31 12.44 -12.14
N GLU A 67 -18.05 12.05 -11.09
CA GLU A 67 -17.70 12.40 -9.70
C GLU A 67 -16.31 11.87 -9.31
N ALA A 68 -16.00 10.63 -9.66
CA ALA A 68 -14.69 10.03 -9.40
C ALA A 68 -13.56 10.75 -10.18
N GLY A 69 -13.84 11.23 -11.39
CA GLY A 69 -12.91 12.00 -12.21
C GLY A 69 -12.64 13.40 -11.66
N ARG A 70 -13.56 14.00 -10.90
CA ARG A 70 -13.31 15.29 -10.22
C ARG A 70 -12.25 15.19 -9.13
N ILE A 71 -12.09 14.01 -8.53
CA ILE A 71 -11.17 13.77 -7.40
C ILE A 71 -9.91 12.99 -7.80
N ASN A 72 -9.83 12.48 -9.03
CA ASN A 72 -8.68 11.71 -9.51
C ASN A 72 -8.49 11.85 -11.03
N GLU A 73 -7.32 12.36 -11.41
CA GLU A 73 -7.00 12.66 -12.81
C GLU A 73 -6.85 11.41 -13.70
N GLU A 74 -6.47 10.27 -13.11
CA GLU A 74 -6.37 8.99 -13.84
C GLU A 74 -7.78 8.47 -14.20
N VAL A 75 -8.74 8.57 -13.27
CA VAL A 75 -10.15 8.26 -13.54
C VAL A 75 -10.75 9.23 -14.56
N LYS A 76 -10.44 10.52 -14.47
CA LYS A 76 -10.87 11.52 -15.47
C LYS A 76 -10.33 11.19 -16.86
N SER A 77 -9.07 10.81 -16.95
CA SER A 77 -8.42 10.38 -18.20
C SER A 77 -9.00 9.08 -18.73
N TYR A 78 -9.34 8.14 -17.85
CA TYR A 78 -10.05 6.90 -18.20
C TYR A 78 -11.44 7.20 -18.76
N LEU A 79 -12.24 8.01 -18.08
CA LEU A 79 -13.57 8.43 -18.52
C LEU A 79 -13.51 9.11 -19.89
N ARG A 80 -12.60 10.07 -20.08
CA ARG A 80 -12.44 10.78 -21.37
C ARG A 80 -12.11 9.82 -22.52
N ARG A 81 -11.24 8.83 -22.29
CA ARG A 81 -10.82 7.87 -23.33
C ARG A 81 -11.88 6.81 -23.64
N HIS A 82 -12.79 6.54 -22.72
CA HIS A 82 -13.72 5.42 -22.81
C HIS A 82 -15.20 5.82 -22.74
N ARG A 83 -15.52 7.12 -22.84
CA ARG A 83 -16.86 7.68 -22.61
C ARG A 83 -17.95 6.96 -23.40
N ASP A 84 -17.79 6.81 -24.71
CA ASP A 84 -18.80 6.18 -25.57
C ASP A 84 -18.97 4.69 -25.24
N SER A 85 -17.86 4.01 -24.94
CA SER A 85 -17.88 2.61 -24.56
C SER A 85 -18.52 2.37 -23.19
N LEU A 86 -18.35 3.31 -22.25
CA LEU A 86 -18.99 3.31 -20.94
C LEU A 86 -20.48 3.65 -21.04
N LEU A 87 -20.85 4.60 -21.91
CA LEU A 87 -22.25 4.91 -22.19
C LEU A 87 -22.98 3.68 -22.75
N ALA A 88 -22.37 2.99 -23.72
CA ALA A 88 -22.92 1.77 -24.28
C ALA A 88 -23.04 0.63 -23.24
N LEU A 89 -22.16 0.60 -22.25
CA LEU A 89 -22.23 -0.36 -21.15
C LEU A 89 -23.38 -0.01 -20.18
N GLU A 90 -23.61 1.28 -19.89
CA GLU A 90 -24.69 1.78 -19.02
C GLU A 90 -26.08 1.65 -19.67
N ASP A 91 -26.17 1.90 -20.98
CA ASP A 91 -27.42 1.77 -21.73
C ASP A 91 -27.89 0.32 -21.86
N ALA A 92 -27.04 -0.66 -21.51
CA ALA A 92 -27.39 -2.07 -21.61
C ALA A 92 -28.59 -2.46 -20.74
N TYR A 93 -28.70 -1.85 -19.56
CA TYR A 93 -29.83 -2.04 -18.66
C TYR A 93 -31.15 -1.42 -19.16
N ILE A 94 -31.08 -0.41 -20.05
CA ILE A 94 -32.24 0.20 -20.68
C ILE A 94 -32.63 -0.60 -21.93
N ARG A 95 -31.65 -1.02 -22.76
CA ARG A 95 -31.91 -1.77 -24.00
C ARG A 95 -32.47 -3.17 -23.74
N ALA A 96 -31.94 -3.90 -22.75
CA ALA A 96 -32.40 -5.26 -22.43
C ALA A 96 -33.88 -5.36 -21.98
N ARG A 97 -34.49 -4.25 -21.55
CA ARG A 97 -35.90 -4.21 -21.11
C ARG A 97 -36.89 -3.67 -22.14
N TYR A 98 -36.41 -2.98 -23.18
CA TYR A 98 -37.30 -2.19 -24.05
C TYR A 98 -37.03 -2.31 -25.56
N LEU A 99 -35.92 -2.91 -26.00
CA LEU A 99 -35.63 -3.08 -27.44
C LEU A 99 -35.05 -4.47 -27.75
N PRO A 100 -35.65 -5.24 -28.68
CA PRO A 100 -35.09 -6.51 -29.13
C PRO A 100 -33.86 -6.26 -30.03
N GLY A 101 -32.69 -6.14 -29.42
CA GLY A 101 -31.40 -6.09 -30.11
C GLY A 101 -30.42 -7.00 -29.40
N ARG A 102 -30.06 -8.12 -30.03
CA ARG A 102 -29.06 -9.06 -29.48
C ARG A 102 -27.67 -8.42 -29.58
N TYR A 103 -26.94 -8.36 -28.47
CA TYR A 103 -25.51 -8.01 -28.51
C TYR A 103 -24.76 -9.04 -29.35
N SER A 104 -23.85 -8.57 -30.22
CA SER A 104 -22.89 -9.46 -30.83
C SER A 104 -21.83 -9.89 -29.82
N VAL A 105 -21.15 -11.00 -30.10
CA VAL A 105 -19.99 -11.44 -29.29
C VAL A 105 -18.95 -10.34 -29.15
N GLU A 106 -18.75 -9.52 -30.19
CA GLU A 106 -17.77 -8.45 -30.18
C GLU A 106 -18.22 -7.24 -29.35
N ASP A 107 -19.52 -6.93 -29.35
CA ASP A 107 -20.10 -5.87 -28.52
C ASP A 107 -19.84 -6.09 -27.03
N VAL A 108 -19.84 -7.35 -26.59
CA VAL A 108 -19.58 -7.70 -25.18
C VAL A 108 -18.09 -7.87 -24.92
N ARG A 109 -17.38 -8.58 -25.80
CA ARG A 109 -15.94 -8.86 -25.65
C ARG A 109 -15.13 -7.57 -25.46
N ASN A 110 -15.43 -6.54 -26.25
CA ASN A 110 -14.70 -5.28 -26.22
C ASN A 110 -14.94 -4.43 -24.95
N LYS A 111 -15.90 -4.81 -24.09
CA LYS A 111 -16.21 -4.11 -22.84
C LYS A 111 -15.45 -4.63 -21.64
N PHE A 112 -15.04 -5.91 -21.62
CA PHE A 112 -14.26 -6.48 -20.51
C PHE A 112 -13.00 -5.66 -20.13
N PRO A 113 -12.25 -5.09 -21.10
CA PRO A 113 -11.10 -4.23 -20.78
C PRO A 113 -11.46 -2.99 -19.96
N LEU A 114 -12.70 -2.48 -20.00
CA LEU A 114 -13.13 -1.33 -19.20
C LEU A 114 -12.99 -1.64 -17.70
N PHE A 115 -13.53 -2.78 -17.26
CA PHE A 115 -13.42 -3.19 -15.87
C PHE A 115 -11.97 -3.42 -15.46
N LYS A 116 -11.18 -4.13 -16.28
CA LYS A 116 -9.77 -4.42 -15.98
C LYS A 116 -8.95 -3.14 -15.81
N LYS A 117 -9.06 -2.20 -16.75
CA LYS A 117 -8.37 -0.91 -16.69
C LYS A 117 -8.81 -0.09 -15.48
N PHE A 118 -10.10 -0.07 -15.17
CA PHE A 118 -10.57 0.67 -14.00
C PHE A 118 -10.12 0.02 -12.68
N LEU A 119 -10.03 -1.31 -12.63
CA LEU A 119 -9.45 -2.03 -11.49
C LEU A 119 -7.97 -1.70 -11.30
N GLU A 120 -7.17 -1.62 -12.37
CA GLU A 120 -5.77 -1.19 -12.30
C GLU A 120 -5.63 0.20 -11.67
N ILE A 121 -6.44 1.17 -12.10
CA ILE A 121 -6.48 2.52 -11.52
C ILE A 121 -6.80 2.46 -10.01
N VAL A 122 -7.76 1.62 -9.64
CA VAL A 122 -8.17 1.45 -8.24
C VAL A 122 -7.04 0.85 -7.39
N GLU A 123 -6.34 -0.17 -7.90
CA GLU A 123 -5.24 -0.82 -7.18
C GLU A 123 -4.00 0.08 -7.06
N ASN A 124 -3.63 0.79 -8.13
CA ASN A 124 -2.51 1.73 -8.12
C ASN A 124 -2.68 2.83 -7.06
N MET A 125 -3.90 3.36 -6.97
CA MET A 125 -4.27 4.31 -5.93
C MET A 125 -4.08 3.72 -4.51
N ARG A 126 -4.42 2.44 -4.29
CA ARG A 126 -4.25 1.80 -2.98
C ARG A 126 -2.80 1.60 -2.63
N ALA A 127 -1.98 1.15 -3.59
CA ALA A 127 -0.54 1.02 -3.40
C ALA A 127 0.10 2.34 -2.98
N LEU A 128 -0.19 3.43 -3.69
CA LEU A 128 0.29 4.78 -3.36
C LEU A 128 -0.15 5.24 -1.95
N LYS A 129 -1.39 4.92 -1.55
CA LYS A 129 -1.88 5.26 -0.20
C LYS A 129 -1.15 4.47 0.89
N LEU A 130 -0.84 3.20 0.64
CA LEU A 130 -0.08 2.36 1.56
C LEU A 130 1.37 2.84 1.68
N GLU A 131 2.02 3.13 0.57
CA GLU A 131 3.39 3.68 0.55
C GLU A 131 3.48 4.98 1.35
N LYS A 132 2.53 5.91 1.15
CA LYS A 132 2.47 7.14 1.95
C LYS A 132 2.33 6.86 3.44
N ARG A 133 1.45 5.93 3.82
CA ARG A 133 1.26 5.54 5.23
C ARG A 133 2.53 4.93 5.82
N ILE A 134 3.24 4.07 5.07
CA ILE A 134 4.51 3.49 5.49
C ILE A 134 5.57 4.59 5.65
N ALA A 135 5.64 5.55 4.71
CA ALA A 135 6.57 6.67 4.79
C ALA A 135 6.28 7.58 5.99
N GLU A 136 5.01 7.86 6.28
CA GLU A 136 4.57 8.60 7.47
C GLU A 136 4.91 7.84 8.77
N GLU A 137 4.69 6.53 8.80
CA GLU A 137 5.05 5.70 9.95
C GLU A 137 6.56 5.62 10.15
N ARG A 138 7.35 5.50 9.08
CA ARG A 138 8.82 5.56 9.14
C ARG A 138 9.29 6.92 9.66
N ARG A 139 8.66 8.02 9.25
CA ARG A 139 9.04 9.38 9.63
C ARG A 139 9.05 9.60 11.14
N ARG A 140 8.11 9.00 11.89
CA ARG A 140 8.06 9.12 13.36
C ARG A 140 9.37 8.72 14.04
N TYR A 141 10.10 7.75 13.46
CA TYR A 141 11.38 7.28 13.98
C TYR A 141 12.51 8.27 13.73
N PHE A 142 12.43 9.06 12.66
CA PHE A 142 13.37 10.14 12.38
C PHE A 142 13.08 11.37 13.24
N ASP A 143 11.81 11.66 13.51
CA ASP A 143 11.41 12.80 14.32
C ASP A 143 11.81 12.62 15.81
N ASP A 144 11.75 11.40 16.36
CA ASP A 144 12.18 11.07 17.73
C ASP A 144 13.25 9.96 17.76
N TRP A 145 14.25 10.03 16.87
CA TRP A 145 15.29 9.00 16.78
C TRP A 145 16.03 8.80 18.11
N MET A 146 16.21 9.86 18.90
CA MET A 146 16.90 9.81 20.19
C MET A 146 16.09 9.04 21.23
N GLY A 147 14.77 9.23 21.29
CA GLY A 147 13.90 8.45 22.18
C GLY A 147 13.97 6.96 21.88
N TYR A 148 13.89 6.59 20.59
CA TYR A 148 14.03 5.20 20.17
C TYR A 148 15.44 4.63 20.42
N ALA A 149 16.50 5.42 20.20
CA ALA A 149 17.86 4.99 20.49
C ALA A 149 18.09 4.71 21.98
N LYS A 150 17.48 5.50 22.88
CA LYS A 150 17.51 5.23 24.33
C LYS A 150 16.82 3.92 24.67
N ARG A 151 15.66 3.65 24.06
CA ARG A 151 14.95 2.37 24.22
C ARG A 151 15.77 1.19 23.71
N ILE A 152 16.49 1.35 22.59
CA ILE A 152 17.45 0.35 22.10
C ILE A 152 18.54 0.10 23.14
N LYS A 153 19.09 1.16 23.74
CA LYS A 153 20.09 1.06 24.80
C LYS A 153 19.58 0.31 26.02
N GLU A 154 18.39 0.62 26.50
CA GLU A 154 17.78 -0.09 27.64
C GLU A 154 17.67 -1.61 27.39
N VAL A 155 17.26 -2.00 26.18
CA VAL A 155 17.18 -3.42 25.80
C VAL A 155 18.58 -4.04 25.70
N ALA A 156 19.54 -3.33 25.10
CA ALA A 156 20.92 -3.80 25.00
C ALA A 156 21.57 -4.01 26.38
N GLU A 157 21.36 -3.08 27.31
CA GLU A 157 21.87 -3.18 28.69
C GLU A 157 21.21 -4.32 29.46
N LYS A 158 19.91 -4.56 29.24
CA LYS A 158 19.21 -5.71 29.83
C LYS A 158 19.76 -7.05 29.35
N GLU A 159 20.09 -7.15 28.07
CA GLU A 159 20.54 -8.40 27.44
C GLU A 159 22.04 -8.67 27.61
N LEU A 160 22.87 -7.61 27.65
CA LEU A 160 24.33 -7.70 27.64
C LEU A 160 24.99 -7.18 28.92
N GLY A 161 24.26 -6.54 29.83
CA GLY A 161 24.83 -5.83 30.96
C GLY A 161 25.50 -4.52 30.51
N GLU A 162 26.84 -4.45 30.53
CA GLU A 162 27.54 -3.26 30.05
C GLU A 162 27.37 -3.12 28.53
N ALA A 163 26.65 -2.11 28.07
CA ALA A 163 26.48 -1.81 26.65
C ALA A 163 26.64 -0.32 26.36
N LYS A 164 27.38 0.01 25.30
CA LYS A 164 27.54 1.37 24.78
C LYS A 164 26.82 1.47 23.45
N VAL A 165 25.92 2.45 23.33
CA VAL A 165 25.11 2.65 22.14
C VAL A 165 25.45 3.98 21.48
N TYR A 166 25.59 3.94 20.16
CA TYR A 166 25.92 5.09 19.36
C TYR A 166 25.05 5.13 18.11
N VAL A 167 24.53 6.30 17.78
CA VAL A 167 23.89 6.54 16.47
C VAL A 167 24.93 7.20 15.56
N PHE A 168 25.04 6.75 14.32
CA PHE A 168 26.01 7.26 13.35
C PHE A 168 25.42 7.31 11.93
N GLY A 169 26.26 7.60 10.94
CA GLY A 169 25.85 7.55 9.53
C GLY A 169 25.10 8.79 9.05
N SER A 170 24.22 8.59 8.07
CA SER A 170 23.57 9.66 7.30
C SER A 170 22.71 10.60 8.17
N LEU A 171 22.08 10.05 9.21
CA LEU A 171 21.23 10.81 10.14
C LEU A 171 22.05 11.88 10.87
N VAL A 172 23.16 11.48 11.49
CA VAL A 172 24.04 12.40 12.25
C VAL A 172 24.75 13.38 11.31
N LYS A 173 24.93 13.01 10.04
CA LYS A 173 25.49 13.87 8.99
C LYS A 173 24.47 14.87 8.40
N ASN A 174 23.21 14.87 8.84
CA ASN A 174 22.11 15.67 8.28
C ASN A 174 21.89 15.41 6.78
N GLN A 175 22.12 14.16 6.34
CA GLN A 175 21.96 13.72 4.96
C GLN A 175 20.88 12.64 4.81
N ALA A 176 20.23 12.23 5.91
CA ALA A 176 19.20 11.21 5.90
C ALA A 176 17.91 11.72 5.24
N HIS A 177 17.31 10.87 4.40
CA HIS A 177 15.96 11.04 3.88
C HIS A 177 15.02 10.09 4.62
N PRO A 178 14.02 10.55 5.39
CA PRO A 178 13.21 9.69 6.26
C PRO A 178 12.50 8.50 5.58
N ALA A 179 12.22 8.61 4.28
CA ALA A 179 11.58 7.54 3.51
C ALA A 179 12.57 6.52 2.90
N LEU A 180 13.86 6.85 2.81
CA LEU A 180 14.85 6.08 2.03
C LEU A 180 16.09 5.68 2.82
N SER A 181 16.43 6.43 3.86
CA SER A 181 17.58 6.15 4.71
C SER A 181 17.19 5.23 5.85
N ASP A 182 18.20 4.52 6.36
CA ASP A 182 18.16 3.81 7.63
C ASP A 182 18.91 4.61 8.71
N ILE A 183 18.66 4.27 9.97
CA ILE A 183 19.30 4.87 11.14
C ILE A 183 20.29 3.87 11.70
N ASP A 184 21.57 4.09 11.41
CA ASP A 184 22.67 3.23 11.87
C ASP A 184 22.88 3.37 13.38
N VAL A 185 22.80 2.25 14.09
CA VAL A 185 23.03 2.17 15.53
C VAL A 185 24.09 1.11 15.83
N LEU A 186 25.19 1.51 16.45
CA LEU A 186 26.19 0.58 16.96
C LEU A 186 25.91 0.29 18.43
N ILE A 187 25.90 -1.00 18.78
CA ILE A 187 25.86 -1.50 20.14
C ILE A 187 27.17 -2.24 20.41
N ALA A 188 27.96 -1.70 21.34
CA ALA A 188 29.25 -2.25 21.73
C ALA A 188 29.21 -2.78 23.18
N SER A 189 29.60 -4.02 23.39
CA SER A 189 29.64 -4.64 24.73
C SER A 189 30.82 -5.59 24.89
N PRO A 190 31.45 -5.67 26.07
CA PRO A 190 32.38 -6.77 26.39
C PRO A 190 31.71 -8.14 26.42
N ASN A 191 30.39 -8.20 26.67
CA ASN A 191 29.61 -9.44 26.77
C ASN A 191 28.91 -9.81 25.45
N MET A 192 29.38 -9.25 24.33
CA MET A 192 28.79 -9.52 23.02
C MET A 192 28.98 -11.01 22.65
N PRO A 193 27.92 -11.75 22.32
CA PRO A 193 28.04 -13.14 21.89
C PRO A 193 28.94 -13.26 20.66
N ASP A 194 29.78 -14.29 20.60
CA ASP A 194 30.55 -14.60 19.39
C ASP A 194 29.73 -15.33 18.30
N PRO A 195 28.81 -16.27 18.63
CA PRO A 195 28.02 -16.96 17.63
C PRO A 195 27.10 -16.04 16.84
N LEU A 196 27.05 -16.24 15.51
CA LEU A 196 26.24 -15.43 14.59
C LEU A 196 24.74 -15.55 14.86
N ASP A 197 24.26 -16.73 15.25
CA ASP A 197 22.84 -16.96 15.51
C ASP A 197 22.38 -16.27 16.81
N GLU A 198 23.22 -16.24 17.84
CA GLU A 198 22.94 -15.48 19.07
C GLU A 198 22.90 -13.97 18.81
N ARG A 199 23.85 -13.45 18.03
CA ARG A 199 23.82 -12.05 17.56
C ARG A 199 22.56 -11.74 16.76
N ALA A 200 22.13 -12.63 15.87
CA ALA A 200 20.91 -12.45 15.11
C ALA A 200 19.66 -12.43 16.01
N LYS A 201 19.57 -13.34 16.99
CA LYS A 201 18.48 -13.38 17.98
C LYS A 201 18.44 -12.09 18.81
N LEU A 202 19.60 -11.57 19.21
CA LEU A 202 19.70 -10.30 19.94
C LEU A 202 19.21 -9.11 19.08
N LYS A 203 19.67 -9.00 17.83
CA LYS A 203 19.19 -7.96 16.90
C LYS A 203 17.67 -8.02 16.75
N ALA A 204 17.09 -9.22 16.59
CA ALA A 204 15.65 -9.41 16.47
C ALA A 204 14.90 -8.89 17.70
N ARG A 205 15.34 -9.26 18.92
CA ARG A 205 14.73 -8.78 20.17
C ARG A 205 14.78 -7.25 20.30
N ILE A 206 15.89 -6.62 19.92
CA ILE A 206 16.04 -5.16 19.93
C ILE A 206 15.07 -4.51 18.95
N LEU A 207 15.01 -5.00 17.70
CA LEU A 207 14.13 -4.44 16.67
C LEU A 207 12.64 -4.62 17.00
N GLU A 208 12.26 -5.78 17.56
CA GLU A 208 10.91 -6.02 18.08
C GLU A 208 10.53 -5.02 19.18
N ALA A 209 11.47 -4.72 20.08
CA ALA A 209 11.26 -3.75 21.14
C ALA A 209 11.11 -2.31 20.61
N VAL A 210 11.59 -1.96 19.43
CA VAL A 210 11.42 -0.61 18.85
C VAL A 210 10.05 -0.44 18.20
N GLY A 211 9.56 -1.49 17.53
CA GLY A 211 8.24 -1.52 16.89
C GLY A 211 8.29 -1.82 15.38
N PRO A 212 7.12 -1.94 14.74
CA PRO A 212 7.02 -2.37 13.35
C PRO A 212 7.54 -1.31 12.37
N LEU A 213 8.06 -1.77 11.23
CA LEU A 213 8.53 -0.91 10.13
C LEU A 213 9.59 0.12 10.55
N ASN A 214 10.33 -0.17 11.61
CA ASN A 214 11.36 0.73 12.11
C ASN A 214 12.56 0.78 11.13
N PRO A 215 13.20 1.94 10.96
CA PRO A 215 14.31 2.12 10.03
C PRO A 215 15.68 1.87 10.69
N PHE A 216 15.76 1.21 11.85
CA PHE A 216 17.03 1.07 12.56
C PHE A 216 17.87 -0.09 12.02
N GLU A 217 19.10 0.22 11.62
CA GLU A 217 20.09 -0.79 11.28
C GLU A 217 21.00 -1.03 12.48
N ILE A 218 20.84 -2.19 13.13
CA ILE A 218 21.60 -2.55 14.33
C ILE A 218 22.93 -3.19 13.93
N HIS A 219 24.02 -2.56 14.33
CA HIS A 219 25.39 -3.06 14.26
C HIS A 219 25.80 -3.53 15.66
N LEU A 220 26.34 -4.75 15.76
CA LEU A 220 26.77 -5.34 17.02
C LEU A 220 28.29 -5.49 17.02
N ALA A 221 28.94 -5.12 18.12
CA ALA A 221 30.40 -5.16 18.22
C ALA A 221 30.90 -5.60 19.61
N ASN A 222 31.85 -6.52 19.63
CA ASN A 222 32.71 -6.77 20.78
C ASN A 222 33.78 -5.66 20.92
N PRO A 223 34.61 -5.65 21.97
CA PRO A 223 35.59 -4.58 22.19
C PRO A 223 36.62 -4.42 21.06
N ARG A 224 36.95 -5.49 20.32
CA ARG A 224 37.87 -5.42 19.17
C ARG A 224 37.18 -4.78 17.97
N GLU A 225 35.98 -5.23 17.64
CA GLU A 225 35.14 -4.70 16.55
C GLU A 225 34.80 -3.23 16.78
N HIS A 226 34.46 -2.84 18.01
CA HIS A 226 34.13 -1.45 18.34
C HIS A 226 35.29 -0.50 18.05
N ARG A 227 36.54 -0.90 18.32
CA ARG A 227 37.72 -0.10 17.94
C ARG A 227 37.83 0.09 16.43
N TRP A 228 37.50 -0.93 15.66
CA TRP A 228 37.49 -0.86 14.20
C TRP A 228 36.40 0.10 13.70
N TYR A 229 35.17 -0.01 14.22
CA TYR A 229 34.08 0.91 13.89
C TYR A 229 34.43 2.37 14.18
N ARG A 230 34.98 2.65 15.37
CA ARG A 230 35.39 4.02 15.74
C ARG A 230 36.48 4.59 14.83
N LYS A 231 37.37 3.74 14.31
CA LYS A 231 38.49 4.19 13.49
C LYS A 231 38.09 4.42 12.03
N TYR A 232 37.17 3.62 11.49
CA TYR A 232 36.94 3.57 10.04
C TYR A 232 35.51 3.92 9.60
N ILE A 233 34.51 3.80 10.47
CA ILE A 233 33.10 3.91 10.09
C ILE A 233 32.43 5.11 10.78
N MET A 234 32.66 5.29 12.08
CA MET A 234 31.96 6.28 12.90
C MET A 234 32.68 7.65 12.96
N ASP A 235 32.97 8.22 11.79
CA ASP A 235 33.56 9.55 11.66
C ASP A 235 32.75 10.64 12.40
N LYS A 236 31.41 10.55 12.32
CA LYS A 236 30.48 11.35 13.11
C LYS A 236 29.45 10.44 13.79
N HIS A 237 29.35 10.55 15.12
CA HIS A 237 28.45 9.74 15.92
C HIS A 237 27.95 10.50 17.14
N ILE A 238 26.80 10.08 17.66
CA ILE A 238 26.22 10.59 18.90
C ILE A 238 26.10 9.42 19.88
N PRO A 239 26.74 9.48 21.06
CA PRO A 239 26.50 8.53 22.13
C PRO A 239 25.11 8.73 22.73
N VAL A 240 24.46 7.63 23.10
CA VAL A 240 23.11 7.59 23.67
C VAL A 240 23.19 7.24 25.15
#